data_AF-X1BMV9-F1
#
_entry.id   AF-X1BMV9-F1
#
_cell.length_a   1.000
_cell.length_b   1.000
_cell.length_c   1.000
_cell.angle_alpha   90.00
_cell.angle_beta   90.00
_cell.angle_gamma   90.00
#
_symmetry.space_group_name_H-M   'P 1'
#
loop_
_entity.id
_entity.type
_entity.pdbx_description
1 polymer ?
#
loop_
_entity_poly.entity_id
_entity_poly.type
_entity_poly.pdbx_seq_one_letter_code
_entity_poly.pdbx_strand_id
1 'polypeptide(L)'
;LSKTGKLPEILAMPFGILAIIQAVLIFLFTERKSGLAGRIGGGVFGLFGAVFYFGDILSYVRLMALGMVTAGLGMAVNILVKLLIDIPYVGWLLAAVMFVVGHLFNLAMSTLSAFVHSLRLQFVEFFPKFMEGGGKDFIPLKKKYKHVLVTQSEKSD
;
A
#
# COMPACT_ATOMS: atom_id res chain seq x y z
N LEU A 1 -21.40 26.58 3.40
CA LEU A 1 -20.32 26.16 4.33
C LEU A 1 -19.69 27.38 5.03
N SER A 2 -20.48 28.28 5.62
CA SER A 2 -19.98 29.39 6.47
C SER A 2 -20.80 29.57 7.76
N LYS A 3 -21.75 28.68 8.04
CA LYS A 3 -22.61 28.72 9.24
C LYS A 3 -22.52 27.44 10.06
N THR A 4 -21.30 26.96 10.29
CA THR A 4 -21.09 25.86 11.23
C THR A 4 -19.73 26.07 11.87
N GLY A 5 -19.72 26.95 12.88
CA GLY A 5 -18.56 27.51 13.56
C GLY A 5 -17.65 26.47 14.22
N LYS A 6 -16.84 25.77 13.42
CA LYS A 6 -15.72 24.94 13.86
C LYS A 6 -14.45 25.12 13.01
N LEU A 7 -14.31 26.26 12.34
CA LEU A 7 -13.06 26.72 11.69
C LEU A 7 -12.90 28.23 11.89
N PRO A 8 -11.67 28.77 12.07
CA PRO A 8 -11.44 30.21 11.97
C PRO A 8 -11.85 30.67 10.55
N GLU A 9 -12.67 31.73 10.46
CA GLU A 9 -13.22 32.26 9.19
C GLU A 9 -12.14 32.55 8.14
N ILE A 10 -10.93 32.86 8.59
CA ILE A 10 -9.73 33.10 7.78
C ILE A 10 -9.23 31.86 7.04
N LEU A 11 -9.53 30.65 7.50
CA LEU A 11 -9.13 29.40 6.82
C LEU A 11 -10.23 28.88 5.88
N ALA A 12 -11.50 29.19 6.15
CA ALA A 12 -12.62 28.71 5.33
C ALA A 12 -12.67 29.38 3.95
N MET A 13 -12.36 30.68 3.84
CA MET A 13 -12.27 31.39 2.56
C MET A 13 -11.19 30.83 1.62
N PRO A 14 -9.91 30.68 2.02
CA PRO A 14 -8.88 30.17 1.13
C PRO A 14 -9.12 28.71 0.75
N PHE A 15 -9.62 27.86 1.65
CA PHE A 15 -9.97 26.48 1.31
C PHE A 15 -11.14 26.39 0.32
N GLY A 16 -12.16 27.24 0.47
CA GLY A 16 -13.27 27.31 -0.48
C GLY A 16 -12.82 27.79 -1.86
N ILE A 17 -11.98 28.82 -1.92
CA ILE A 17 -11.42 29.36 -3.17
C ILE A 17 -10.50 28.34 -3.84
N LEU A 18 -9.63 27.67 -3.08
CA LEU A 18 -8.77 26.60 -3.60
C LEU A 18 -9.57 25.43 -4.17
N ALA A 19 -10.64 24.99 -3.50
CA ALA A 19 -11.49 23.91 -4.00
C ALA A 19 -12.18 24.28 -5.34
N ILE A 20 -12.63 25.53 -5.46
CA ILE A 20 -13.25 26.05 -6.69
C ILE A 20 -12.21 26.19 -7.80
N ILE A 21 -11.00 26.69 -7.50
CA ILE A 21 -9.91 26.81 -8.47
C ILE A 21 -9.54 25.45 -9.04
N GLN A 22 -9.43 24.40 -8.22
CA GLN A 22 -9.10 23.05 -8.71
C GLN A 22 -10.22 22.46 -9.57
N ALA A 23 -11.49 22.67 -9.19
CA ALA A 23 -12.62 22.26 -10.01
C ALA A 23 -12.64 22.98 -11.37
N VAL A 24 -12.33 24.28 -11.39
CA VAL A 24 -12.22 25.09 -12.61
C VAL A 24 -11.00 24.68 -13.45
N LEU A 25 -9.86 24.36 -12.83
CA LEU A 25 -8.66 23.92 -13.54
C LEU A 25 -8.88 22.58 -14.24
N ILE A 26 -9.52 21.62 -13.56
CA ILE A 26 -9.89 20.32 -14.14
C ILE A 26 -10.91 20.51 -15.28
N PHE A 27 -11.89 21.40 -15.08
CA PHE A 27 -12.86 21.77 -16.11
C PHE A 27 -12.20 22.44 -17.33
N LEU A 28 -11.14 23.24 -17.13
CA LEU A 28 -10.44 23.95 -18.19
C LEU A 28 -9.44 23.09 -18.96
N PHE A 29 -8.77 22.14 -18.29
CA PHE A 29 -7.69 21.33 -18.89
C PHE A 29 -8.13 19.96 -19.43
N THR A 30 -9.36 19.48 -19.19
CA THR A 30 -9.71 18.11 -19.59
C THR A 30 -10.00 17.92 -21.08
N GLU A 31 -10.49 18.92 -21.83
CA GLU A 31 -10.61 18.79 -23.30
C GLU A 31 -10.46 20.13 -24.04
N ARG A 32 -9.44 20.24 -24.91
CA ARG A 32 -9.28 21.36 -25.86
C ARG A 32 -9.95 21.11 -27.22
N LYS A 33 -10.58 19.95 -27.46
CA LYS A 33 -10.95 19.52 -28.84
C LYS A 33 -12.35 18.94 -29.12
N SER A 34 -13.32 18.96 -28.21
CA SER A 34 -14.72 18.58 -28.54
C SER A 34 -15.77 19.40 -27.76
N GLY A 35 -17.02 19.37 -28.23
CA GLY A 35 -18.12 20.26 -27.86
C GLY A 35 -18.51 20.30 -26.38
N LEU A 36 -19.43 21.21 -26.03
CA LEU A 36 -19.87 21.51 -24.64
C LEU A 36 -20.19 20.25 -23.80
N ALA A 37 -20.75 19.21 -24.42
CA ALA A 37 -21.04 17.92 -23.77
C ALA A 37 -19.78 17.07 -23.46
N GLY A 38 -18.78 17.07 -24.35
CA GLY A 38 -17.49 16.41 -24.13
C GLY A 38 -16.68 17.08 -23.02
N ARG A 39 -16.75 18.41 -22.93
CA ARG A 39 -16.08 19.19 -21.88
C ARG A 39 -16.68 18.97 -20.48
N ILE A 40 -18.00 18.85 -20.39
CA ILE A 40 -18.67 18.52 -19.12
C ILE A 40 -18.42 17.07 -18.73
N GLY A 41 -18.53 16.12 -19.68
CA GLY A 41 -18.23 14.71 -19.43
C GLY A 41 -16.78 14.48 -19.03
N GLY A 42 -15.84 15.11 -19.75
CA GLY A 42 -14.41 15.10 -19.46
C GLY A 42 -14.10 15.75 -18.12
N GLY A 43 -14.62 16.94 -17.83
CA GLY A 43 -14.42 17.61 -16.53
C GLY A 43 -14.89 16.76 -15.34
N VAL A 44 -16.03 16.07 -15.48
CA VAL A 44 -16.50 15.09 -14.47
C VAL A 44 -15.54 13.91 -14.37
N PHE A 45 -15.10 13.33 -15.49
CA PHE A 45 -14.11 12.23 -15.50
C PHE A 45 -12.77 12.63 -14.87
N GLY A 46 -12.28 13.85 -15.11
CA GLY A 46 -11.05 14.37 -14.50
C GLY A 46 -11.18 14.55 -12.99
N LEU A 47 -12.36 14.98 -12.51
CA LEU A 47 -12.66 15.04 -11.08
C LEU A 47 -12.73 13.64 -10.46
N PHE A 48 -13.35 12.68 -11.15
CA PHE A 48 -13.32 11.27 -10.74
C PHE A 48 -11.89 10.74 -10.67
N GLY A 49 -11.04 11.03 -11.65
CA GLY A 49 -9.61 10.68 -11.65
C GLY A 49 -8.87 11.22 -10.42
N ALA A 50 -9.14 12.47 -10.04
CA ALA A 50 -8.55 13.06 -8.83
C ALA A 50 -8.98 12.31 -7.54
N VAL A 51 -10.25 11.92 -7.44
CA VAL A 51 -10.75 11.10 -6.31
C VAL A 51 -10.08 9.73 -6.28
N PHE A 52 -9.85 9.09 -7.43
CA PHE A 52 -9.10 7.83 -7.51
C PHE A 52 -7.65 7.98 -7.01
N TYR A 53 -6.97 9.08 -7.34
CA TYR A 53 -5.64 9.39 -6.79
C TYR A 53 -5.63 9.55 -5.26
N PHE A 54 -6.66 10.18 -4.69
CA PHE A 54 -6.82 10.21 -3.24
C PHE A 54 -7.06 8.82 -2.65
N GLY A 55 -7.83 7.97 -3.36
CA GLY A 55 -8.02 6.56 -3.00
C GLY A 55 -6.70 5.78 -2.93
N ASP A 56 -5.79 6.03 -3.87
CA ASP A 56 -4.46 5.43 -3.86
C ASP A 56 -3.66 5.86 -2.63
N ILE A 57 -3.61 7.16 -2.32
CA ILE A 57 -2.91 7.68 -1.12
C ILE A 57 -3.47 7.05 0.16
N LEU A 58 -4.80 6.97 0.27
CA LEU A 58 -5.47 6.35 1.42
C LEU A 58 -5.12 4.86 1.55
N SER A 59 -4.80 4.18 0.46
CA SER A 59 -4.42 2.78 0.53
C SER A 59 -3.03 2.56 1.15
N TYR A 60 -2.11 3.52 0.96
CA TYR A 60 -0.77 3.52 1.58
C TYR A 60 -0.78 3.92 3.07
N VAL A 61 -1.83 4.61 3.56
CA VAL A 61 -2.02 4.90 5.00
C VAL A 61 -1.99 3.62 5.85
N ARG A 62 -2.30 2.47 5.27
CA ARG A 62 -2.25 1.19 5.98
C ARG A 62 -0.83 0.80 6.44
N LEU A 63 0.22 1.23 5.74
CA LEU A 63 1.61 1.05 6.21
C LEU A 63 1.89 1.85 7.48
N MET A 64 1.39 3.09 7.53
CA MET A 64 1.46 3.93 8.72
C MET A 64 0.69 3.30 9.89
N ALA A 65 -0.52 2.79 9.64
CA ALA A 65 -1.31 2.11 10.65
C ALA A 65 -0.59 0.87 11.22
N LEU A 66 0.09 0.10 10.36
CA LEU A 66 0.90 -1.04 10.80
C LEU A 66 2.05 -0.60 11.71
N GLY A 67 2.76 0.48 11.36
CA GLY A 67 3.81 1.06 12.21
C GLY A 67 3.28 1.45 13.60
N MET A 68 2.12 2.10 13.64
CA MET A 68 1.46 2.50 14.88
C MET A 68 1.07 1.27 15.75
N VAL A 69 0.58 0.20 15.14
CA VAL A 69 0.21 -1.04 15.86
C VAL A 69 1.44 -1.70 16.48
N THR A 70 2.55 -1.81 15.75
CA THR A 70 3.78 -2.43 16.26
C THR A 70 4.42 -1.63 17.40
N ALA A 71 4.37 -0.30 17.33
CA ALA A 71 4.79 0.58 18.41
C ALA A 71 3.88 0.43 19.65
N GLY A 72 2.56 0.33 19.44
CA GLY A 72 1.59 0.07 20.50
C GLY A 72 1.79 -1.28 21.19
N LEU A 73 2.12 -2.33 20.43
CA LEU A 73 2.39 -3.67 20.97
C LEU A 73 3.67 -3.68 21.82
N GLY A 74 4.74 -3.00 21.37
CA GLY A 74 5.95 -2.81 22.17
C GLY A 74 5.70 -2.01 23.45
N MET A 75 4.85 -0.98 23.39
CA MET A 75 4.43 -0.23 24.57
C MET A 75 3.65 -1.11 25.56
N ALA A 76 2.72 -1.94 25.07
CA ALA A 76 1.98 -2.88 25.91
C ALA A 76 2.92 -3.87 26.61
N VAL A 77 3.89 -4.45 25.88
CA VAL A 77 4.92 -5.33 26.47
C VAL A 77 5.71 -4.60 27.56
N ASN A 78 6.11 -3.34 27.32
CA ASN A 78 6.82 -2.55 28.33
C ASN A 78 5.98 -2.29 29.58
N ILE A 79 4.68 -2.04 29.44
CA ILE A 79 3.76 -1.87 30.57
C ILE A 79 3.66 -3.19 31.37
N LEU A 80 3.52 -4.32 30.69
CA LEU A 80 3.48 -5.64 31.33
C LEU A 80 4.78 -5.91 32.12
N VAL A 81 5.95 -5.67 31.50
CA VAL A 81 7.25 -5.87 32.16
C VAL A 81 7.38 -4.99 33.41
N LYS A 82 6.97 -3.72 33.36
CA LYS A 82 6.98 -2.84 34.54
C LYS A 82 6.10 -3.36 35.67
N LEU A 83 4.89 -3.83 35.34
CA LEU A 83 3.97 -4.40 36.32
C LEU A 83 4.55 -5.67 36.98
N LEU A 84 5.30 -6.47 36.22
CA LEU A 84 5.95 -7.69 36.74
C LEU A 84 7.12 -7.39 37.69
N ILE A 85 7.87 -6.31 37.46
CA ILE A 85 9.02 -5.92 38.31
C ILE A 85 8.59 -5.51 39.72
N ASP A 86 7.40 -4.92 39.87
CA ASP A 86 6.87 -4.48 41.17
C ASP A 86 6.48 -5.65 42.10
N ILE A 87 6.48 -6.89 41.62
CA ILE A 87 6.17 -8.09 42.43
C ILE A 87 7.43 -8.53 43.20
N PRO A 88 7.41 -8.57 44.55
CA PRO A 88 8.58 -8.97 45.34
C PRO A 88 8.98 -10.44 45.11
N TYR A 89 10.29 -10.71 45.26
CA TYR A 89 10.99 -12.00 45.15
C TYR A 89 11.08 -12.65 43.76
N VAL A 90 10.01 -12.68 42.96
CA VAL A 90 9.99 -13.42 41.67
C VAL A 90 9.85 -12.50 40.45
N GLY A 91 9.45 -11.24 40.67
CA GLY A 91 9.14 -10.28 39.61
C GLY A 91 10.28 -10.00 38.63
N TRP A 92 11.51 -9.89 39.13
CA TRP A 92 12.70 -9.63 38.31
C TRP A 92 12.95 -10.70 37.24
N LEU A 93 12.87 -11.99 37.61
CA LEU A 93 13.14 -13.09 36.70
C LEU A 93 12.04 -13.21 35.64
N LEU A 94 10.79 -13.09 36.09
CA LEU A 94 9.62 -13.17 35.22
C LEU A 94 9.59 -12.00 34.22
N ALA A 95 9.94 -10.80 34.69
CA ALA A 95 10.05 -9.60 33.87
C ALA A 95 11.16 -9.72 32.81
N ALA A 96 12.33 -10.26 33.16
CA ALA A 96 13.42 -10.47 32.20
C ALA A 96 13.02 -11.43 31.07
N VAL A 97 12.37 -12.55 31.42
CA VAL A 97 11.86 -13.52 30.43
C VAL A 97 10.78 -12.88 29.56
N MET A 98 9.79 -12.20 30.16
CA MET A 98 8.72 -11.52 29.43
C MET A 98 9.26 -10.41 28.52
N PHE A 99 10.29 -9.68 28.93
CA PHE A 99 10.91 -8.64 28.12
C PHE A 99 11.51 -9.23 26.84
N VAL A 100 12.29 -10.30 26.95
CA VAL A 100 12.93 -10.98 25.81
C VAL A 100 11.88 -11.62 24.90
N VAL A 101 10.97 -12.43 25.46
CA VAL A 101 9.94 -13.13 24.68
C VAL A 101 8.97 -12.15 24.06
N GLY A 102 8.54 -11.12 24.79
CA GLY A 102 7.59 -10.10 24.31
C GLY A 102 8.17 -9.26 23.18
N HIS A 103 9.43 -8.84 23.26
CA HIS A 103 10.08 -8.11 22.16
C HIS A 103 10.38 -9.00 20.96
N LEU A 104 10.76 -10.25 21.18
CA LEU A 104 10.97 -11.21 20.10
C LEU A 104 9.65 -11.50 19.35
N PHE A 105 8.55 -11.66 20.09
CA PHE A 105 7.22 -11.82 19.52
C PHE A 105 6.78 -10.56 18.75
N ASN A 106 6.98 -9.37 19.33
CA ASN A 106 6.68 -8.11 18.65
C ASN A 106 7.46 -7.98 17.33
N LEU A 107 8.74 -8.35 17.33
CA LEU A 107 9.57 -8.35 16.13
C LEU A 107 9.04 -9.31 15.07
N ALA A 108 8.76 -10.57 15.45
CA ALA A 108 8.22 -11.57 14.54
C ALA A 108 6.90 -11.13 13.89
N MET A 109 5.97 -10.62 14.70
CA MET A 109 4.67 -10.14 14.22
C MET A 109 4.80 -8.89 13.34
N SER A 110 5.69 -7.96 13.69
CA SER A 110 5.97 -6.76 12.89
C SER A 110 6.51 -7.12 11.50
N THR A 111 7.50 -8.01 11.44
CA THR A 111 8.09 -8.44 10.16
C THR A 111 7.11 -9.19 9.27
N LEU A 112 6.35 -10.15 9.84
CA LEU A 112 5.34 -10.90 9.08
C LEU A 112 4.24 -9.98 8.53
N SER A 113 3.76 -9.05 9.36
CA SER A 113 2.71 -8.10 8.96
C SER A 113 3.20 -7.12 7.90
N ALA A 114 4.44 -6.64 8.01
CA ALA A 114 5.04 -5.74 7.03
C ALA A 114 5.22 -6.42 5.67
N PHE A 115 5.62 -7.70 5.68
CA PHE A 115 5.79 -8.50 4.48
C PHE A 115 4.46 -8.69 3.72
N VAL A 116 3.44 -9.23 4.39
CA VAL A 116 2.13 -9.51 3.75
C VAL A 116 1.46 -8.22 3.28
N HIS A 117 1.55 -7.16 4.08
CA HIS A 117 0.91 -5.90 3.71
C HIS A 117 1.60 -5.24 2.50
N SER A 118 2.93 -5.31 2.40
CA SER A 118 3.68 -4.82 1.24
C SER A 118 3.34 -5.60 -0.03
N LEU A 119 3.20 -6.93 0.07
CA LEU A 119 2.77 -7.76 -1.07
C LEU A 119 1.40 -7.32 -1.59
N ARG A 120 0.45 -7.05 -0.71
CA ARG A 120 -0.88 -6.56 -1.13
C ARG A 120 -0.77 -5.27 -1.95
N LEU A 121 0.01 -4.30 -1.48
CA LEU A 121 0.18 -3.02 -2.20
C LEU A 121 0.80 -3.25 -3.57
N GLN A 122 1.80 -4.12 -3.67
CA GLN A 122 2.44 -4.47 -4.95
C GLN A 122 1.45 -5.13 -5.91
N PHE A 123 0.72 -6.15 -5.45
CA PHE A 123 -0.21 -6.90 -6.30
C PHE A 123 -1.46 -6.12 -6.73
N VAL A 124 -2.04 -5.35 -5.81
CA VAL A 124 -3.36 -4.74 -6.02
C VAL A 124 -3.26 -3.29 -6.50
N GLU A 125 -2.23 -2.56 -6.10
CA GLU A 125 -2.17 -1.11 -6.34
C GLU A 125 -1.06 -0.72 -7.31
N PHE A 126 0.04 -1.47 -7.35
CA PHE A 126 1.17 -1.19 -8.24
C PHE A 126 1.05 -1.92 -9.58
N PHE A 127 0.85 -3.24 -9.61
CA PHE A 127 0.85 -3.99 -10.87
C PHE A 127 -0.21 -3.56 -11.89
N PRO A 128 -1.47 -3.26 -11.50
CA PRO A 128 -2.47 -2.82 -12.47
C PRO A 128 -2.16 -1.47 -13.15
N LYS A 129 -1.24 -0.67 -12.59
CA LYS A 129 -0.84 0.63 -13.17
C LYS A 129 0.21 0.52 -14.27
N PHE A 130 1.02 -0.55 -14.26
CA PHE A 130 2.16 -0.70 -15.16
C PHE A 130 2.09 -1.96 -16.04
N MET A 131 1.23 -2.92 -15.67
CA MET A 131 1.05 -4.17 -16.39
C MET A 131 -0.36 -4.21 -16.96
N GLU A 132 -0.49 -4.10 -18.28
CA GLU A 132 -1.73 -4.45 -18.96
C GLU A 132 -1.89 -5.96 -18.96
N GLY A 133 -3.07 -6.43 -18.52
CA GLY A 133 -3.39 -7.85 -18.52
C GLY A 133 -3.39 -8.40 -19.94
N GLY A 134 -2.62 -9.48 -20.17
CA GLY A 134 -2.58 -10.18 -21.45
C GLY A 134 -1.28 -9.99 -22.22
N GLY A 135 -0.27 -10.80 -21.87
CA GLY A 135 0.89 -11.06 -22.71
C GLY A 135 0.82 -12.47 -23.31
N LYS A 136 1.34 -12.66 -24.52
CA LYS A 136 1.60 -14.02 -25.02
C LYS A 136 2.86 -14.53 -24.36
N ASP A 137 2.78 -15.69 -23.71
CA ASP A 137 3.95 -16.37 -23.18
C ASP A 137 4.99 -16.53 -24.30
N PHE A 138 6.20 -16.04 -24.04
CA PHE A 138 7.31 -16.23 -24.96
C PHE A 138 7.69 -17.72 -24.96
N ILE A 139 7.32 -18.42 -26.03
CA ILE A 139 7.75 -19.79 -26.27
C ILE A 139 9.07 -19.72 -27.05
N PRO A 140 10.24 -19.90 -26.40
CA PRO A 140 11.50 -19.89 -27.12
C PRO A 140 11.53 -21.01 -28.15
N LEU A 141 12.24 -20.77 -29.26
CA LEU A 141 12.47 -21.75 -30.30
C LEU A 141 13.28 -22.94 -29.73
N LYS A 142 12.58 -23.95 -29.19
CA LYS A 142 13.19 -25.22 -28.77
C LYS A 142 13.19 -26.19 -29.94
N LYS A 143 14.35 -26.78 -30.25
CA LYS A 143 14.43 -27.95 -31.14
C LYS A 143 13.62 -29.09 -30.50
N LYS A 144 12.42 -29.34 -31.03
CA LYS A 144 11.61 -30.54 -30.70
C LYS A 144 12.14 -31.69 -31.55
N TYR A 145 13.03 -32.51 -30.99
CA TYR A 145 13.48 -33.73 -31.64
C TYR A 145 12.40 -34.82 -31.51
N LYS A 146 11.43 -34.84 -32.44
CA LYS A 146 10.36 -35.86 -32.46
C LYS A 146 10.85 -37.18 -33.09
N HIS A 147 11.91 -37.14 -33.88
CA HIS A 147 12.54 -38.30 -34.51
C HIS A 147 14.07 -38.10 -34.57
N VAL A 148 14.75 -38.18 -33.43
CA VAL A 148 16.20 -38.46 -33.43
C VAL A 148 16.36 -39.94 -33.15
N LEU A 149 16.65 -40.69 -34.21
CA LEU A 149 17.23 -42.01 -34.06
C LEU A 149 18.61 -41.79 -33.46
N VAL A 150 18.77 -42.11 -32.18
CA VAL A 150 20.09 -42.24 -31.58
C VAL A 150 20.67 -43.53 -32.16
N THR A 151 21.32 -43.43 -33.31
CA THR A 151 22.28 -44.45 -33.71
C THR A 151 23.40 -44.37 -32.69
N GLN A 152 23.40 -45.31 -31.75
CA GLN A 152 24.61 -45.60 -31.01
C GLN A 152 25.65 -46.01 -32.03
N SER A 153 26.61 -45.13 -32.26
CA SER A 153 27.90 -45.49 -32.83
C SER A 153 28.49 -46.51 -31.88
N GLU A 154 28.38 -47.78 -32.25
CA GLU A 154 29.09 -48.87 -31.65
C GLU A 154 30.57 -48.49 -31.61
N LYS A 155 31.13 -48.63 -30.42
CA LYS A 155 32.52 -48.39 -30.09
C LYS A 155 33.32 -49.46 -30.84
N SER A 156 33.81 -49.13 -32.04
CA SER A 156 34.82 -49.92 -32.73
C SER A 156 36.16 -49.20 -32.63
N ASP A 157 37.05 -49.83 -31.86
CA ASP A 157 38.50 -49.62 -31.68
C ASP A 157 38.96 -48.43 -30.82
#